data_AF-E1X278-F1
#
_entry.id   AF-E1X278-F1
#
_cell.length_a   1.000
_cell.length_b   1.000
_cell.length_c   1.000
_cell.angle_alpha   90.00
_cell.angle_beta   90.00
_cell.angle_gamma   90.00
#
_symmetry.space_group_name_H-M   'P 1'
#
loop_
_entity.id
_entity.type
_entity.pdbx_description
1 polymer ?
#
loop_
_entity_poly.entity_id
_entity_poly.type
_entity_poly.pdbx_seq_one_letter_code
_entity_poly.pdbx_strand_id
1 'polypeptide(L)'
;MISRIYNLLMRHTALLDSGLKLTHAMYLATSRGDINLVNFEADNRERVINVLEKFQSEIEDMTATLKADEVTPELVEILKAWQNDLRNWSSEVQAIDNKSSELLEAQKLETTKEIATVFTSRQQFKGYNLSSTKK
;
A
#
# COMPACT_ATOMS: atom_id res chain seq x y z
N MET A 1 26.93 -20.94 -2.75
CA MET A 1 26.53 -19.54 -2.98
C MET A 1 25.20 -19.47 -3.74
N ILE A 2 25.11 -20.13 -4.89
CA ILE A 2 23.90 -20.22 -5.72
C ILE A 2 22.65 -20.70 -4.94
N SER A 3 22.76 -21.75 -4.13
CA SER A 3 21.64 -22.25 -3.30
C SER A 3 21.09 -21.22 -2.31
N ARG A 4 21.95 -20.31 -1.83
CA ARG A 4 21.54 -19.21 -0.94
C ARG A 4 20.81 -18.12 -1.72
N ILE A 5 21.28 -17.76 -2.92
CA ILE A 5 20.57 -16.82 -3.82
C ILE A 5 19.16 -17.34 -4.09
N TYR A 6 18.99 -18.60 -4.48
CA TYR A 6 17.65 -19.17 -4.72
C TYR A 6 16.74 -19.10 -3.50
N ASN A 7 17.28 -19.37 -2.30
CA ASN A 7 16.51 -19.26 -1.07
C ASN A 7 16.07 -17.82 -0.79
N LEU A 8 16.96 -16.85 -1.01
CA LEU A 8 16.66 -15.43 -0.85
C LEU A 8 15.61 -14.96 -1.85
N LEU A 9 15.74 -15.31 -3.14
CA LEU A 9 14.77 -14.97 -4.18
C LEU A 9 13.37 -15.52 -3.83
N MET A 10 13.29 -16.79 -3.42
CA MET A 10 12.02 -17.41 -3.04
C MET A 10 11.38 -16.72 -1.83
N ARG A 11 12.17 -16.41 -0.79
CA ARG A 11 11.68 -15.70 0.40
C ARG A 11 11.25 -14.28 0.08
N HIS A 12 12.02 -13.59 -0.77
CA HIS A 12 11.70 -12.25 -1.24
C HIS A 12 10.36 -12.27 -1.99
N THR A 13 10.15 -13.19 -2.94
CA THR A 13 8.86 -13.32 -3.66
C THR A 13 7.68 -13.63 -2.72
N ALA A 14 7.87 -14.46 -1.70
CA ALA A 14 6.82 -14.71 -0.70
C ALA A 14 6.46 -13.46 0.12
N LEU A 15 7.43 -12.60 0.40
CA LEU A 15 7.20 -11.32 1.07
C LEU A 15 6.50 -10.31 0.15
N LEU A 16 6.76 -10.34 -1.17
CA LEU A 16 6.00 -9.52 -2.13
C LEU A 16 4.51 -9.85 -2.08
N ASP A 17 4.14 -11.13 -2.11
CA ASP A 17 2.74 -11.57 -1.97
C ASP A 17 2.12 -11.10 -0.64
N SER A 18 2.88 -11.15 0.45
CA SER A 18 2.44 -10.63 1.75
C SER A 18 2.20 -9.11 1.71
N GLY A 19 3.09 -8.35 1.07
CA GLY A 19 2.93 -6.91 0.86
C GLY A 19 1.71 -6.57 0.00
N LEU A 20 1.43 -7.37 -1.03
CA LEU A 20 0.25 -7.19 -1.88
C LEU A 20 -1.05 -7.44 -1.12
N LYS A 21 -1.10 -8.48 -0.28
CA LYS A 21 -2.25 -8.76 0.60
C LYS A 21 -2.56 -7.59 1.54
N LEU A 22 -1.53 -6.97 2.13
CA LEU A 22 -1.69 -5.78 2.96
C LEU A 22 -2.21 -4.59 2.15
N THR A 23 -1.70 -4.37 0.95
CA THR A 23 -2.21 -3.33 0.03
C THR A 23 -3.70 -3.55 -0.32
N HIS A 24 -4.13 -4.79 -0.57
CA HIS A 24 -5.55 -5.09 -0.75
C HIS A 24 -6.38 -4.85 0.51
N ALA A 25 -5.88 -5.22 1.69
CA ALA A 25 -6.54 -4.97 2.96
C ALA A 25 -6.73 -3.46 3.21
N MET A 26 -5.69 -2.66 2.93
CA MET A 26 -5.76 -1.19 2.98
C MET A 26 -6.83 -0.63 2.03
N TYR A 27 -6.90 -1.13 0.80
CA TYR A 27 -7.93 -0.71 -0.15
C TYR A 27 -9.34 -1.06 0.32
N LEU A 28 -9.55 -2.27 0.85
CA LEU A 28 -10.84 -2.68 1.42
C LEU A 28 -11.23 -1.82 2.62
N ALA A 29 -10.28 -1.52 3.53
CA ALA A 29 -10.51 -0.61 4.65
C ALA A 29 -10.89 0.80 4.17
N THR A 30 -10.17 1.29 3.15
CA THR A 30 -10.46 2.59 2.50
C THR A 30 -11.87 2.62 1.94
N SER A 31 -12.28 1.58 1.21
CA SER A 31 -13.63 1.50 0.63
C SER A 31 -14.76 1.50 1.66
N ARG A 32 -14.46 1.10 2.90
CA ARG A 32 -15.40 1.10 4.03
C ARG A 32 -15.35 2.38 4.87
N GLY A 33 -14.41 3.28 4.59
CA GLY A 33 -14.15 4.47 5.40
C GLY A 33 -13.52 4.18 6.77
N ASP A 34 -12.93 2.99 6.96
CA ASP A 34 -12.28 2.61 8.21
C ASP A 34 -10.83 3.11 8.25
N ILE A 35 -10.66 4.39 8.58
CA ILE A 35 -9.35 5.06 8.58
C ILE A 35 -8.39 4.47 9.62
N ASN A 36 -8.91 3.94 10.74
CA ASN A 36 -8.06 3.30 11.74
C ASN A 36 -7.41 2.03 11.19
N LEU A 37 -8.20 1.21 10.49
CA LEU A 37 -7.68 0.01 9.84
C LEU A 37 -6.76 0.34 8.67
N VAL A 38 -7.03 1.41 7.90
CA VAL A 38 -6.12 1.89 6.85
C VAL A 38 -4.74 2.19 7.43
N ASN A 39 -4.68 2.95 8.53
CA ASN A 39 -3.40 3.28 9.18
C ASN A 39 -2.70 2.05 9.75
N PHE A 40 -3.45 1.15 10.39
CA PHE A 40 -2.90 -0.08 10.94
C PHE A 40 -2.25 -0.95 9.85
N GLU A 41 -2.92 -1.12 8.71
CA GLU A 41 -2.37 -1.91 7.60
C GLU A 41 -1.24 -1.19 6.86
N ALA A 42 -1.24 0.16 6.82
CA ALA A 42 -0.13 0.95 6.31
C ALA A 42 1.16 0.70 7.12
N ASP A 43 1.08 0.72 8.44
CA ASP A 43 2.20 0.43 9.34
C ASP A 43 2.71 -1.02 9.14
N ASN A 44 1.80 -1.98 8.98
CA ASN A 44 2.18 -3.37 8.69
C ASN A 44 2.87 -3.49 7.33
N ARG A 45 2.37 -2.80 6.31
CA ARG A 45 2.96 -2.80 4.97
C ARG A 45 4.35 -2.19 4.98
N GLU A 46 4.55 -1.08 5.70
CA GLU A 46 5.87 -0.47 5.87
C GLU A 46 6.87 -1.44 6.50
N ARG A 47 6.47 -2.19 7.53
CA ARG A 47 7.33 -3.23 8.13
C ARG A 47 7.73 -4.31 7.13
N VAL A 48 6.81 -4.75 6.27
CA VAL A 48 7.12 -5.73 5.21
C VAL A 48 8.06 -5.14 4.17
N ILE A 49 7.86 -3.89 3.75
CA ILE A 49 8.75 -3.19 2.81
C ILE A 49 10.17 -3.09 3.39
N ASN A 50 10.32 -2.71 4.65
CA ASN A 50 11.62 -2.65 5.33
C ASN A 50 12.34 -4.01 5.39
N VAL A 51 11.61 -5.11 5.40
CA VAL A 51 12.19 -6.46 5.30
C VAL A 51 12.57 -6.77 3.85
N LEU A 52 11.69 -6.47 2.89
CA LEU A 52 11.95 -6.63 1.46
C LEU A 52 13.23 -5.91 1.03
N GLU A 53 13.44 -4.67 1.48
CA GLU A 53 14.66 -3.91 1.20
C GLU A 53 15.93 -4.64 1.64
N LYS A 54 15.92 -5.28 2.83
CA LYS A 54 17.07 -6.05 3.31
C LYS A 54 17.37 -7.26 2.43
N PHE A 55 16.32 -7.98 2.01
CA PHE A 55 16.46 -9.10 1.09
C PHE A 55 16.95 -8.63 -0.28
N GLN A 56 16.41 -7.52 -0.78
CA GLN A 56 16.83 -6.92 -2.05
C GLN A 56 18.32 -6.59 -2.04
N SER A 57 18.80 -5.89 -1.01
CA SER A 57 20.23 -5.57 -0.88
C SER A 57 21.10 -6.83 -0.79
N GLU A 58 20.68 -7.85 -0.03
CA GLU A 58 21.44 -9.10 0.06
C GLU A 58 21.50 -9.85 -1.29
N ILE A 59 20.40 -9.85 -2.05
CA ILE A 59 20.35 -10.43 -3.40
C ILE A 59 21.27 -9.66 -4.34
N GLU A 60 21.23 -8.33 -4.32
CA GLU A 60 22.09 -7.46 -5.15
C GLU A 60 23.58 -7.67 -4.85
N ASP A 61 23.97 -7.67 -3.57
CA ASP A 61 25.34 -7.92 -3.12
C ASP A 61 25.84 -9.31 -3.56
N MET A 62 25.00 -10.33 -3.39
CA MET A 62 25.34 -11.68 -3.81
C MET A 62 25.46 -11.80 -5.33
N THR A 63 24.58 -11.15 -6.08
CA THR A 63 24.60 -11.20 -7.55
C THR A 63 25.81 -10.45 -8.11
N ALA A 64 26.19 -9.32 -7.49
CA ALA A 64 27.36 -8.53 -7.88
C ALA A 64 28.70 -9.23 -7.63
N THR A 65 28.72 -10.21 -6.72
CA THR A 65 29.95 -10.94 -6.34
C THR A 65 30.10 -12.31 -7.01
N LEU A 66 29.15 -12.69 -7.88
CA LEU A 66 29.22 -13.93 -8.65
C LEU A 66 30.42 -13.93 -9.61
N LYS A 67 31.16 -15.04 -9.65
CA LYS A 67 32.20 -15.24 -10.65
C LYS A 67 31.61 -15.71 -11.97
N ALA A 68 32.35 -15.50 -13.07
CA ALA A 68 31.88 -15.85 -14.41
C ALA A 68 31.56 -17.35 -14.58
N ASP A 69 32.26 -18.23 -13.86
CA ASP A 69 32.03 -19.69 -13.85
C ASP A 69 30.81 -20.10 -13.00
N GLU A 70 30.29 -19.21 -12.14
CA GLU A 70 29.07 -19.43 -11.35
C GLU A 70 27.81 -18.92 -12.08
N VAL A 71 27.97 -18.08 -13.11
CA VAL A 71 26.85 -17.54 -13.90
C VAL A 71 26.40 -18.57 -14.93
N THR A 72 25.39 -19.35 -14.58
CA THR A 72 24.77 -20.33 -15.48
C THR A 72 23.57 -19.72 -16.23
N PRO A 73 23.22 -20.25 -17.42
CA PRO A 73 22.00 -19.84 -18.12
C PRO A 73 20.73 -19.99 -17.27
N GLU A 74 20.66 -21.05 -16.44
CA GLU A 74 19.55 -21.28 -15.52
C GLU A 74 19.40 -20.15 -14.49
N LEU A 75 20.51 -19.75 -13.86
CA LEU A 75 20.52 -18.65 -12.90
C LEU A 75 20.04 -17.34 -13.55
N VAL A 76 20.46 -17.07 -14.78
CA VAL A 76 20.05 -15.88 -15.54
C VAL A 76 18.54 -15.87 -15.79
N GLU A 77 17.96 -17.01 -16.19
CA GLU A 77 16.51 -17.11 -16.39
C GLU A 77 15.73 -16.94 -15.09
N ILE A 78 16.21 -17.50 -13.98
CA ILE A 78 15.60 -17.32 -12.65
C ILE A 78 15.63 -15.84 -12.23
N LEU A 79 16.75 -15.14 -12.41
CA LEU A 79 16.87 -13.73 -12.07
C LEU A 79 15.95 -12.86 -12.94
N LYS A 80 15.80 -13.16 -14.23
CA LYS A 80 14.84 -12.48 -15.10
C LYS A 80 13.40 -12.69 -14.65
N ALA A 81 13.04 -13.92 -14.30
CA ALA A 81 11.70 -14.24 -13.79
C ALA A 81 11.40 -13.47 -12.49
N TRP A 82 12.34 -13.49 -11.54
CA TRP A 82 12.22 -12.72 -10.30
C TRP A 82 12.10 -11.21 -10.54
N GLN A 83 12.87 -10.65 -11.47
CA GLN A 83 12.76 -9.23 -11.83
C GLN A 83 11.39 -8.90 -12.46
N ASN A 84 10.81 -9.83 -13.22
CA ASN A 84 9.46 -9.69 -13.75
C ASN A 84 8.41 -9.72 -12.64
N ASP A 85 8.54 -10.62 -11.67
CA ASP A 85 7.65 -10.70 -10.51
C ASP A 85 7.67 -9.40 -9.69
N LEU A 86 8.86 -8.86 -9.43
CA LEU A 86 9.07 -7.55 -8.81
C LEU A 86 8.33 -6.42 -9.55
N ARG A 87 8.49 -6.37 -10.88
CA ARG A 87 7.84 -5.35 -11.72
C ARG A 87 6.32 -5.48 -11.67
N ASN A 88 5.80 -6.69 -11.78
CA ASN A 88 4.36 -6.96 -11.75
C ASN A 88 3.78 -6.55 -10.40
N TRP A 89 4.43 -6.98 -9.30
CA TRP A 89 4.05 -6.59 -7.94
C TRP A 89 4.02 -5.08 -7.76
N SER A 90 5.09 -4.38 -8.17
CA SER A 90 5.17 -2.92 -8.04
C SER A 90 4.06 -2.22 -8.83
N SER A 91 3.79 -2.70 -10.04
CA SER A 91 2.71 -2.16 -10.87
C SER A 91 1.33 -2.37 -10.24
N GLU A 92 1.09 -3.53 -9.63
CA GLU A 92 -0.19 -3.85 -9.00
C GLU A 92 -0.41 -3.03 -7.72
N VAL A 93 0.62 -2.94 -6.86
CA VAL A 93 0.59 -2.09 -5.67
C VAL A 93 0.31 -0.64 -6.05
N GLN A 94 1.01 -0.10 -7.05
CA GLN A 94 0.79 1.26 -7.51
C GLN A 94 -0.65 1.49 -8.02
N ALA A 95 -1.19 0.52 -8.77
CA ALA A 95 -2.55 0.62 -9.29
C ALA A 95 -3.60 0.64 -8.16
N ILE A 96 -3.39 -0.14 -7.10
CA ILE A 96 -4.28 -0.17 -5.93
C ILE A 96 -4.13 1.10 -5.09
N ASP A 97 -2.91 1.59 -4.89
CA ASP A 97 -2.65 2.82 -4.12
C ASP A 97 -3.26 4.05 -4.80
N ASN A 98 -3.21 4.12 -6.14
CA ASN A 98 -3.88 5.17 -6.89
C ASN A 98 -5.39 5.15 -6.65
N LYS A 99 -6.04 3.98 -6.75
CA LYS A 99 -7.47 3.81 -6.48
C LYS A 99 -7.83 4.16 -5.04
N SER A 100 -7.00 3.77 -4.08
CA SER A 100 -7.20 4.09 -2.66
C SER A 100 -7.13 5.59 -2.44
N SER A 101 -6.16 6.27 -3.07
CA SER A 101 -5.99 7.72 -2.97
C SER A 101 -7.19 8.48 -3.56
N GLU A 102 -7.70 8.04 -4.72
CA GLU A 102 -8.91 8.60 -5.32
C GLU A 102 -10.13 8.48 -4.39
N LEU A 103 -10.31 7.33 -3.74
CA LEU A 103 -11.39 7.11 -2.78
C LEU A 103 -11.26 8.01 -1.54
N LEU A 104 -10.04 8.14 -1.00
CA LEU A 104 -9.79 8.99 0.17
C LEU A 104 -10.06 10.47 -0.13
N GLU A 105 -9.65 10.96 -1.31
CA GLU A 105 -9.96 12.35 -1.71
C GLU A 105 -11.46 12.57 -1.92
N ALA A 106 -12.18 11.60 -2.48
CA ALA A 106 -13.63 11.66 -2.58
C ALA A 106 -14.30 11.72 -1.19
N GLN A 107 -13.86 10.88 -0.25
CA GLN A 107 -14.37 10.86 1.13
C GLN A 107 -14.08 12.17 1.87
N LYS A 108 -12.89 12.73 1.69
CA LYS A 108 -12.50 14.04 2.25
C LYS A 108 -13.36 15.17 1.72
N LEU A 109 -13.64 15.18 0.41
CA LEU A 109 -14.51 16.19 -0.20
C LEU A 109 -15.94 16.08 0.37
N GLU A 110 -16.47 14.87 0.50
CA GLU A 110 -17.82 14.67 1.03
C GLU A 110 -17.93 15.07 2.50
N THR A 111 -16.98 14.64 3.32
CA THR A 111 -16.89 15.06 4.74
C THR A 111 -16.83 16.58 4.87
N THR A 112 -16.10 17.26 3.98
CA THR A 112 -16.00 18.73 3.98
C THR A 112 -17.35 19.39 3.67
N LYS A 113 -18.11 18.86 2.70
CA LYS A 113 -19.47 19.35 2.41
C LYS A 113 -20.43 19.11 3.57
N GLU A 114 -20.35 17.96 4.23
CA GLU A 114 -21.18 17.65 5.40
C GLU A 114 -20.91 18.65 6.54
N ILE A 115 -19.63 18.92 6.85
CA ILE A 115 -19.24 19.91 7.85
C ILE A 115 -19.81 21.30 7.50
N ALA A 116 -19.68 21.73 6.25
CA ALA A 116 -20.20 23.02 5.78
C ALA A 116 -21.73 23.10 5.90
N THR A 117 -22.43 22.01 5.56
CA THR A 117 -23.89 21.89 5.69
C THR A 117 -24.33 21.99 7.16
N VAL A 118 -23.67 21.25 8.05
CA VAL A 118 -23.96 21.27 9.49
C VAL A 118 -23.69 22.65 10.07
N PHE A 119 -22.59 23.29 9.69
CA PHE A 119 -22.26 24.63 10.15
C PHE A 119 -23.30 25.67 9.69
N THR A 120 -23.67 25.65 8.40
CA THR A 120 -24.69 26.54 7.83
C THR A 120 -26.05 26.33 8.50
N SER A 121 -26.46 25.06 8.68
CA SER A 121 -27.70 24.72 9.37
C SER A 121 -27.70 25.25 10.80
N ARG A 122 -26.61 25.05 11.56
CA ARG A 122 -26.47 25.58 12.93
C ARG A 122 -26.56 27.10 12.98
N GLN A 123 -26.02 27.82 12.00
CA GLN A 123 -26.16 29.29 11.92
C GLN A 123 -27.61 29.72 11.64
N GLN A 124 -28.30 29.05 10.71
CA GLN A 124 -29.70 29.33 10.40
C GLN A 124 -30.61 29.10 11.62
N PHE A 125 -30.37 28.05 12.41
CA PHE A 125 -31.13 27.78 13.64
C PHE A 125 -30.78 28.73 14.80
N LYS A 126 -29.54 29.24 14.89
CA LYS A 126 -29.17 30.27 15.88
C LYS A 126 -29.89 31.61 15.64
N GLY A 127 -30.27 31.91 14.39
CA GLY A 127 -31.08 33.08 14.04
C GLY A 127 -32.59 32.88 14.23
N TYR A 128 -33.05 31.63 14.43
CA TYR A 128 -34.46 31.33 14.68
C TYR A 128 -34.81 31.65 16.13
N ASN A 129 -35.25 32.90 16.36
CA ASN A 129 -35.72 33.33 17.65
C ASN A 129 -37.10 32.71 17.94
N LEU A 130 -37.15 31.59 18.65
CA LEU A 130 -38.38 30.92 19.11
C LEU A 130 -39.25 31.79 20.04
N SER A 131 -38.83 33.00 20.38
CA SER A 131 -39.61 33.94 21.20
C SER A 131 -40.75 34.65 20.45
N SER A 132 -40.84 34.54 19.12
CA SER A 132 -41.93 35.15 18.33
C SER A 132 -43.17 34.25 18.15
N THR A 133 -43.15 33.01 18.66
CA THR A 133 -44.34 32.14 18.69
C THR A 133 -44.94 32.13 20.10
N LYS A 134 -45.43 33.28 20.56
CA LYS A 134 -46.49 33.32 21.57
C LYS A 134 -47.79 33.74 20.90
N LYS A 135 -48.81 32.93 21.19
CA LYS A 135 -50.22 32.98 20.75
C LYS A 135 -50.83 34.38 20.76
#